data_AF-A0A935LX24-F1
#
_entry.id   AF-A0A935LX24-F1
#
_cell.length_a   1.000
_cell.length_b   1.000
_cell.length_c   1.000
_cell.angle_alpha   90.00
_cell.angle_beta   90.00
_cell.angle_gamma   90.00
#
_symmetry.space_group_name_H-M   'P 1'
#
loop_
_entity.id
_entity.type
_entity.pdbx_description
1 polymer ?
#
loop_
_entity_poly.entity_id
_entity_poly.type
_entity_poly.pdbx_seq_one_letter_code
_entity_poly.pdbx_strand_id
1 'polypeptide(L)' 'MRTSLHIDEKLLEKARRLSGISDHSTLIHTALASLIERESLRQLASLKGSEPQLTEVPRRRA' A
#
# COMPACT_ATOMS: atom_id res chain seq x y z
N MET A 1 6.26 -1.81 18.63
CA MET A 1 5.51 -1.05 19.65
C MET A 1 4.21 -1.80 19.93
N ARG A 2 3.76 -1.89 21.18
CA ARG A 2 2.48 -2.51 21.54
C ARG A 2 1.46 -1.41 21.83
N THR A 3 0.35 -1.42 21.12
CA THR A 3 -0.69 -0.38 21.20
C THR A 3 -2.05 -1.05 21.32
N SER A 4 -2.92 -0.49 22.15
CA SER A 4 -4.32 -0.90 22.24
C SER A 4 -5.17 0.04 21.38
N LEU A 5 -5.98 -0.52 20.49
CA LEU A 5 -6.82 0.23 19.54
C LEU A 5 -8.24 -0.33 19.60
N HIS A 6 -9.24 0.55 19.45
CA HIS A 6 -10.63 0.11 19.34
C HIS A 6 -10.99 -0.05 17.85
N ILE A 7 -11.38 -1.26 17.46
CA ILE A 7 -11.68 -1.64 16.07
C ILE A 7 -13.04 -2.35 16.06
N ASP A 8 -13.85 -2.11 15.02
CA ASP A 8 -15.11 -2.82 14.83
C ASP A 8 -14.85 -4.31 14.54
N GLU A 9 -15.36 -5.17 15.42
CA GLU A 9 -15.23 -6.63 15.33
C GLU A 9 -15.81 -7.17 14.02
N LYS A 10 -16.91 -6.59 13.50
CA LYS A 10 -17.50 -7.04 12.23
C LYS A 10 -16.57 -6.80 11.05
N LEU A 11 -15.84 -5.68 11.09
CA LEU A 11 -14.87 -5.33 10.07
C LEU A 11 -13.66 -6.26 10.15
N LEU A 12 -13.19 -6.54 11.37
CA LEU A 12 -12.09 -7.45 11.60
C LEU A 12 -12.40 -8.86 11.10
N GLU A 13 -13.56 -9.40 11.48
CA GLU A 13 -14.03 -10.71 11.03
C GLU A 13 -14.18 -10.81 9.53
N LYS A 14 -14.72 -9.77 8.89
CA LYS A 14 -14.79 -9.72 7.43
C LYS A 14 -13.40 -9.74 6.80
N ALA A 15 -12.46 -8.96 7.33
CA ALA A 15 -11.09 -8.91 6.85
C ALA A 15 -10.36 -10.24 7.04
N ARG A 16 -10.58 -10.94 8.17
CA ARG A 16 -10.05 -12.29 8.40
C ARG A 16 -10.58 -13.30 7.40
N ARG A 17 -11.90 -13.32 7.18
CA ARG A 17 -12.53 -14.23 6.22
C ARG A 17 -12.04 -14.02 4.79
N LEU A 18 -11.81 -12.77 4.39
CA LEU A 18 -11.36 -12.43 3.03
C LEU A 18 -9.86 -12.62 2.84
N SER A 19 -9.04 -12.32 3.85
CA SER A 19 -7.58 -12.42 3.75
C SER A 19 -7.03 -13.80 4.13
N GLY A 20 -7.79 -14.60 4.88
CA GLY A 20 -7.32 -15.84 5.50
C GLY A 20 -6.39 -15.65 6.70
N ILE A 21 -6.14 -14.41 7.12
CA ILE A 21 -5.18 -14.10 8.19
C ILE A 21 -5.90 -14.14 9.55
N SER A 22 -5.54 -15.10 10.40
CA SER A 22 -6.10 -15.28 11.74
C SER A 22 -5.38 -14.50 12.82
N ASP A 23 -4.14 -14.04 12.60
CA ASP A 23 -3.43 -13.22 13.56
C ASP A 23 -3.80 -11.72 13.41
N HIS A 24 -4.18 -11.08 14.52
CA HIS A 24 -4.64 -9.69 14.52
C HIS A 24 -3.53 -8.71 14.12
N SER A 25 -2.33 -8.90 14.67
CA SER A 25 -1.20 -8.01 14.40
C SER A 25 -0.79 -8.08 12.94
N THR A 26 -0.70 -9.29 12.39
CA THR A 26 -0.39 -9.54 10.99
C THR A 26 -1.45 -8.91 10.09
N LEU A 27 -2.74 -9.09 10.40
CA LEU A 27 -3.83 -8.51 9.62
C LEU A 27 -3.76 -6.99 9.57
N ILE A 28 -3.50 -6.32 10.70
CA ILE A 28 -3.35 -4.87 10.75
C ILE A 28 -2.12 -4.42 9.95
N HIS A 29 -0.98 -5.09 10.13
CA HIS A 29 0.25 -4.73 9.42
C HIS A 29 0.08 -4.85 7.91
N THR A 30 -0.52 -5.95 7.44
CA THR A 30 -0.83 -6.15 6.02
C THR A 30 -1.82 -5.10 5.52
N ALA A 31 -2.88 -4.77 6.28
CA ALA A 31 -3.84 -3.75 5.89
C ALA A 31 -3.19 -2.36 5.70
N LEU A 32 -2.27 -1.98 6.60
CA LEU A 32 -1.53 -0.73 6.49
C LEU A 32 -0.57 -0.74 5.29
N ALA A 33 0.16 -1.83 5.08
CA ALA A 33 1.04 -1.99 3.92
C ALA A 33 0.26 -1.86 2.59
N SER A 34 -0.88 -2.56 2.47
CA SER A 34 -1.73 -2.49 1.28
C SER A 34 -2.33 -1.10 1.05
N LEU A 35 -2.63 -0.35 2.13
CA LEU A 35 -3.09 1.04 2.01
C LEU A 35 -1.97 1.94 1.45
N ILE A 36 -0.75 1.80 1.96
CA ILE A 36 0.42 2.54 1.50
C ILE A 36 0.69 2.25 0.03
N GLU A 37 0.70 0.98 -0.36
CA GLU A 37 0.89 0.56 -1.76
C GLU A 37 -0.14 1.21 -2.67
N ARG A 38 -1.42 1.15 -2.30
CA ARG A 38 -2.52 1.71 -3.11
C ARG A 38 -2.39 3.22 -3.30
N GLU A 39 -2.08 3.96 -2.24
CA GLU A 39 -1.92 5.41 -2.33
C GLU A 39 -0.62 5.79 -3.06
N SER A 40 0.45 5.01 -2.90
CA SER A 40 1.70 5.23 -3.64
C SER A 40 1.48 5.04 -5.14
N LEU A 41 0.76 4.00 -5.55
CA LEU A 41 0.37 3.79 -6.94
C LEU A 41 -0.46 4.96 -7.48
N ARG A 42 -1.42 5.46 -6.68
CA ARG A 42 -2.21 6.64 -7.06
C ARG A 42 -1.35 7.88 -7.25
N GLN A 43 -0.41 8.13 -6.33
CA GLN A 43 0.52 9.26 -6.43
C GLN A 43 1.42 9.13 -7.66
N LEU A 44 2.03 7.97 -7.90
CA LEU A 44 2.85 7.71 -9.08
C LEU A 44 2.06 7.88 -10.39
N ALA A 45 0.83 7.38 -10.45
CA ALA A 45 -0.04 7.56 -11.61
C ALA A 45 -0.34 9.05 -11.88
N SER A 46 -0.48 9.87 -10.82
CA SER A 46 -0.71 11.32 -10.97
C SER A 46 0.48 12.06 -11.61
N LEU A 47 1.70 11.52 -11.44
CA LEU A 47 2.90 12.09 -12.06
C LEU A 47 2.97 11.85 -13.57
N LYS A 48 2.11 10.99 -14.16
CA LYS A 48 2.09 10.65 -15.60
C LYS A 48 3.45 10.18 -16.15
N GLY A 49 4.31 9.60 -15.32
CA GLY A 49 5.68 9.26 -15.71
C GLY A 49 6.57 10.48 -15.98
N SER A 50 6.18 11.65 -15.50
CA SER A 50 7.00 12.85 -15.52
C SER A 50 8.03 12.78 -14.39
N GLU A 51 9.29 12.88 -14.77
CA GLU A 51 10.40 13.08 -13.86
C GLU A 51 10.98 14.48 -14.17
N PRO A 52 10.57 15.52 -13.43
CA PRO A 52 10.89 16.92 -13.77
C PRO A 52 12.39 17.24 -13.78
N GLN A 53 13.20 16.42 -13.12
CA GLN A 53 14.65 16.56 -13.01
C GLN A 53 15.40 15.64 -13.98
N LEU A 54 14.70 14.91 -14.85
CA LEU A 54 15.34 14.03 -15.83
C LEU A 54 16.08 14.86 -16.88
N THR A 55 17.40 14.78 -16.89
CA THR A 55 18.23 15.30 -17.98
C THR A 55 18.12 14.43 -19.23
N GLU A 56 18.15 15.03 -20.42
CA GLU A 56 18.12 14.29 -21.69
C GLU A 56 19.26 13.28 -21.77
N VAL A 57 18.92 11.99 -21.75
CA VAL A 57 19.86 10.89 -22.00
C VAL A 57 19.89 10.54 -23.49
N PRO A 58 21.09 10.37 -24.11
CA PRO A 58 21.19 10.02 -25.52
C PRO A 58 20.45 8.71 -25.84
N ARG A 59 19.55 8.72 -26.82
CA ARG A 59 18.94 7.47 -27.33
C ARG A 59 20.01 6.65 -28.05
N ARG A 60 20.32 5.46 -27.54
CA ARG A 60 21.12 4.48 -28.29
C ARG A 60 20.30 3.97 -29.48
N ARG A 61 20.63 4.45 -30.68
CA ARG A 61 20.17 3.87 -31.95
C ARG A 61 21.22 2.84 -32.37
N ALA A 62 20.81 1.57 -32.48
CA ALA A 62 21.61 0.52 -33.11
C ALA A 62 21.29 0.49 -34.61
#